data_AF-A0A4Q1BEA3-F1
#
_entry.id   AF-A0A4Q1BEA3-F1
#
_cell.length_a   1.000
_cell.length_b   1.000
_cell.length_c   1.000
_cell.angle_alpha   90.00
_cell.angle_beta   90.00
_cell.angle_gamma   90.00
#
_symmetry.space_group_name_H-M   'P 1'
#
loop_
_entity.id
_entity.type
_entity.pdbx_description
1 polymer ?
#
loop_
_entity_poly.entity_id
_entity_poly.type
_entity_poly.pdbx_seq_one_letter_code
_entity_poly.pdbx_strand_id
1 'polypeptide(L)'
;MLDKIDFDVPEATQYLNGEYKTILQLVTVLSHGKQAKRLTDKAINHQECVQNLRKAVYDFKIKIEASERGSAKYKMLLHQGVNYLYRYGAMIVLANFLLEIKDQNVSLRESDFPKWLEQHREISSVLSRKTLD
;
A
#
# COMPACT_ATOMS: atom_id res chain seq x y z
N MET A 1 -18.00 -34.70 7.03
CA MET A 1 -17.85 -33.48 7.86
C MET A 1 -16.37 -33.15 7.83
N LEU A 2 -15.93 -32.45 6.79
CA LEU A 2 -14.60 -31.85 6.73
C LEU A 2 -14.84 -30.38 7.04
N ASP A 3 -14.29 -29.92 8.15
CA ASP A 3 -14.34 -28.52 8.56
C ASP A 3 -13.87 -27.67 7.38
N LYS A 4 -14.83 -26.94 6.80
CA LYS A 4 -14.51 -25.75 6.04
C LYS A 4 -13.74 -24.89 7.02
N ILE A 5 -12.45 -24.73 6.77
CA ILE A 5 -11.70 -23.62 7.32
C ILE A 5 -12.48 -22.39 6.88
N ASP A 6 -13.29 -21.84 7.79
CA ASP A 6 -13.82 -20.50 7.68
C ASP A 6 -12.59 -19.61 7.74
N PHE A 7 -11.95 -19.45 6.57
CA PHE A 7 -11.05 -18.35 6.37
C PHE A 7 -11.89 -17.13 6.73
N ASP A 8 -11.47 -16.35 7.72
CA ASP A 8 -12.25 -15.23 8.24
C ASP A 8 -12.48 -14.25 7.08
N VAL A 9 -13.58 -14.44 6.35
CA VAL A 9 -13.90 -13.79 5.07
C VAL A 9 -13.80 -12.26 5.21
N PRO A 10 -14.15 -11.66 6.36
CA PRO A 10 -13.93 -10.23 6.61
C PRO A 10 -12.45 -9.83 6.57
N GLU A 11 -11.55 -10.62 7.16
CA GLU A 11 -10.12 -10.32 7.25
C GLU A 11 -9.45 -10.42 5.87
N ALA A 12 -9.72 -11.49 5.12
CA ALA A 12 -9.24 -11.62 3.74
C ALA A 12 -9.68 -10.43 2.87
N THR A 13 -10.94 -10.02 3.02
CA THR A 13 -11.51 -8.88 2.29
C THR A 13 -10.80 -7.57 2.63
N GLN A 14 -10.51 -7.32 3.92
CA GLN A 14 -9.75 -6.16 4.37
C GLN A 14 -8.38 -6.08 3.67
N TYR A 15 -7.62 -7.19 3.66
CA TYR A 15 -6.29 -7.20 3.04
C TYR A 15 -6.32 -7.11 1.51
N LEU A 16 -7.31 -7.72 0.86
CA LEU A 16 -7.55 -7.57 -0.59
C LEU A 16 -7.96 -6.12 -0.96
N ASN A 17 -8.59 -5.40 -0.05
CA ASN A 17 -8.86 -3.96 -0.18
C ASN A 17 -7.63 -3.08 0.11
N GLY A 18 -6.50 -3.69 0.46
CA GLY A 18 -5.26 -2.98 0.76
C GLY A 18 -5.30 -2.24 2.09
N GLU A 19 -6.15 -2.66 3.02
CA GLU A 19 -6.36 -2.01 4.32
C GLU A 19 -5.37 -2.51 5.39
N TYR A 20 -4.09 -2.46 5.03
CA TYR A 20 -2.97 -2.68 5.95
C TYR A 20 -2.84 -1.48 6.89
N LYS A 21 -2.43 -1.69 8.16
CA LYS A 21 -2.31 -0.62 9.15
C LYS A 21 -1.45 0.54 8.66
N THR A 22 -0.31 0.24 8.03
CA THR A 22 0.57 1.23 7.42
C THR A 22 -0.15 2.06 6.35
N ILE A 23 -0.99 1.44 5.52
CA ILE A 23 -1.75 2.15 4.47
C ILE A 23 -2.88 2.98 5.07
N LEU A 24 -3.59 2.45 6.06
CA LEU A 24 -4.64 3.19 6.76
C LEU A 24 -4.04 4.44 7.42
N GLN A 25 -2.89 4.31 8.08
CA GLN A 25 -2.21 5.46 8.68
C GLN A 25 -1.67 6.43 7.63
N LEU A 26 -1.18 5.92 6.51
CA LEU A 26 -0.76 6.76 5.38
C LEU A 26 -1.94 7.60 4.86
N VAL A 27 -3.11 6.98 4.69
CA VAL A 27 -4.35 7.69 4.32
C VAL A 27 -4.76 8.75 5.33
N THR A 28 -4.48 8.55 6.63
CA THR A 28 -4.82 9.56 7.65
C THR A 28 -3.93 10.79 7.65
N VAL A 29 -2.66 10.65 7.26
CA VAL A 29 -1.70 11.77 7.25
C VAL A 29 -1.72 12.57 5.95
N LEU A 30 -2.26 11.99 4.88
CA LEU A 30 -2.37 12.63 3.56
C LEU A 30 -3.58 13.59 3.50
N SER A 31 -3.38 14.80 3.00
CA SER A 31 -4.42 15.82 2.84
C SER A 31 -5.64 15.32 2.05
N HIS A 32 -5.40 14.52 1.01
CA HIS A 32 -6.40 13.89 0.14
C HIS A 32 -6.43 12.37 0.27
N GLY A 33 -5.98 11.80 1.40
CA GLY A 33 -5.67 10.37 1.51
C GLY A 33 -6.77 9.42 1.04
N LYS A 34 -8.03 9.67 1.41
CA LYS A 34 -9.17 8.81 0.99
C LYS A 34 -9.39 8.85 -0.52
N GLN A 35 -9.30 10.04 -1.13
CA GLN A 35 -9.48 10.21 -2.57
C GLN A 35 -8.29 9.64 -3.34
N ALA A 36 -7.07 9.91 -2.87
CA ALA A 36 -5.84 9.37 -3.42
C ALA A 36 -5.87 7.84 -3.46
N LYS A 37 -6.21 7.19 -2.33
CA LYS A 37 -6.36 5.72 -2.29
C LYS A 37 -7.38 5.21 -3.30
N ARG A 38 -8.57 5.81 -3.37
CA ARG A 38 -9.62 5.39 -4.33
C ARG A 38 -9.15 5.48 -5.78
N LEU A 39 -8.44 6.55 -6.14
CA LEU A 39 -7.89 6.73 -7.48
C LEU A 39 -6.81 5.69 -7.78
N THR A 40 -5.89 5.46 -6.84
CA THR A 40 -4.85 4.43 -6.95
C THR A 40 -5.46 3.03 -7.07
N ASP A 41 -6.46 2.69 -6.26
CA ASP A 41 -7.14 1.39 -6.29
C ASP A 41 -7.83 1.14 -7.62
N LYS A 42 -8.48 2.17 -8.18
CA LYS A 42 -9.12 2.12 -9.51
C LYS A 42 -8.07 1.92 -10.61
N ALA A 43 -6.95 2.63 -10.54
CA ALA A 43 -5.86 2.50 -11.51
C ALA A 43 -5.25 1.08 -11.47
N ILE A 44 -4.97 0.56 -10.28
CA ILE A 44 -4.43 -0.80 -10.10
C ILE A 44 -5.42 -1.86 -10.63
N ASN A 45 -6.72 -1.70 -10.38
CA ASN A 45 -7.73 -2.63 -10.89
C ASN A 45 -7.85 -2.56 -12.42
N HIS A 46 -7.67 -1.40 -13.03
CA HIS A 46 -7.72 -1.27 -14.49
C HIS A 46 -6.50 -1.93 -15.18
N GLN A 47 -5.37 -2.03 -14.49
CA GLN A 47 -4.12 -2.61 -15.00
C GLN A 47 -3.89 -4.05 -14.49
N GLU A 48 -4.98 -4.77 -14.18
CA GLU A 48 -4.92 -6.10 -13.57
C GLU A 48 -4.24 -7.17 -14.46
N CYS A 49 -4.13 -6.93 -15.77
CA CYS A 49 -3.46 -7.84 -16.71
C CYS A 49 -1.95 -8.00 -16.48
N VAL A 50 -1.30 -7.10 -15.72
CA VAL A 50 0.13 -7.20 -15.39
C VAL A 50 0.31 -7.85 -14.02
N GLN A 51 -0.06 -7.14 -12.95
CA GLN A 51 -0.10 -7.66 -11.58
C GLN A 51 -0.82 -6.66 -10.66
N ASN A 52 -1.91 -7.08 -10.02
CA ASN A 52 -2.57 -6.25 -9.02
C ASN A 52 -1.74 -6.22 -7.72
N LEU A 53 -1.17 -5.06 -7.37
CA LEU A 53 -0.30 -4.93 -6.20
C LEU A 53 -0.99 -5.33 -4.89
N ARG A 54 -2.28 -5.05 -4.72
CA ARG A 54 -3.00 -5.40 -3.47
C ARG A 54 -3.10 -6.90 -3.30
N LYS A 55 -3.41 -7.62 -4.38
CA LYS A 55 -3.41 -9.08 -4.42
C LYS A 55 -2.01 -9.65 -4.16
N ALA A 56 -0.98 -9.07 -4.80
CA ALA A 56 0.39 -9.51 -4.60
C ALA A 56 0.87 -9.34 -3.15
N VAL A 57 0.56 -8.23 -2.47
CA VAL A 57 0.89 -8.05 -1.05
C VAL A 57 0.17 -9.10 -0.20
N TYR A 58 -1.11 -9.36 -0.48
CA TYR A 58 -1.87 -10.37 0.26
C TYR A 58 -1.30 -11.78 0.07
N ASP A 59 -0.91 -12.14 -1.16
CA ASP A 59 -0.23 -13.42 -1.44
C ASP A 59 1.07 -13.57 -0.64
N PHE A 60 1.84 -12.48 -0.47
CA PHE A 60 3.03 -12.49 0.39
C PHE A 60 2.65 -12.68 1.85
N LYS A 61 1.62 -11.99 2.35
CA LYS A 61 1.16 -12.13 3.73
C LYS A 61 0.81 -13.59 4.07
N ILE A 62 0.02 -14.25 3.23
CA ILE A 62 -0.32 -15.68 3.41
C ILE A 62 0.92 -16.56 3.41
N LYS A 63 1.86 -16.33 2.49
CA LYS A 63 3.12 -17.09 2.42
C LYS A 63 4.02 -16.86 3.65
N ILE A 64 4.01 -15.65 4.21
CA ILE A 64 4.76 -15.31 5.43
C ILE A 64 4.16 -16.02 6.64
N GLU A 65 2.83 -15.98 6.79
CA GLU A 65 2.10 -16.63 7.88
C GLU A 65 2.27 -18.15 7.86
N ALA A 66 2.33 -18.74 6.66
CA ALA A 66 2.61 -20.17 6.48
C ALA A 66 4.10 -20.55 6.63
N SER A 67 5.00 -19.59 6.84
CA SER A 67 6.45 -19.84 6.94
C SER A 67 6.95 -19.82 8.38
N GLU A 68 7.97 -20.62 8.67
CA GLU A 68 8.62 -20.64 9.98
C GLU A 68 9.27 -19.28 10.29
N ARG A 69 8.82 -18.64 11.38
CA ARG A 69 9.30 -17.33 11.80
C ARG A 69 10.81 -17.34 11.99
N GLY A 70 11.48 -16.34 11.41
CA GLY A 70 12.94 -16.17 11.52
C GLY A 70 13.76 -16.97 10.51
N SER A 71 13.16 -17.94 9.80
CA SER A 71 13.83 -18.68 8.71
C SER A 71 14.29 -17.75 7.58
N ALA A 72 15.26 -18.20 6.78
CA ALA A 72 15.72 -17.45 5.61
C ALA A 72 14.58 -17.16 4.62
N LYS A 73 13.68 -18.15 4.42
CA LYS A 73 12.47 -18.01 3.60
C LYS A 73 11.54 -16.94 4.15
N TYR A 74 11.26 -16.94 5.45
CA TYR A 74 10.43 -15.93 6.11
C TYR A 74 10.99 -14.52 5.87
N LYS A 75 12.28 -14.30 6.14
CA LYS A 75 12.94 -12.99 5.97
C LYS A 75 12.86 -12.51 4.52
N MET A 76 13.10 -13.40 3.56
CA MET A 76 13.01 -13.12 2.13
C MET A 76 11.59 -12.73 1.72
N LEU A 77 10.58 -13.51 2.13
CA LEU A 77 9.17 -13.25 1.82
C LEU A 77 8.70 -11.94 2.45
N LEU A 78 9.07 -11.68 3.71
CA LEU A 78 8.74 -10.43 4.41
C LEU A 78 9.34 -9.23 3.69
N HIS A 79 10.62 -9.29 3.31
CA HIS A 79 11.27 -8.23 2.55
C HIS A 79 10.55 -7.96 1.23
N GLN A 80 10.18 -9.00 0.48
CA GLN A 80 9.45 -8.84 -0.78
C GLN A 80 8.05 -8.26 -0.55
N GLY A 81 7.27 -8.82 0.38
CA GLY A 81 5.92 -8.33 0.68
C GLY A 81 5.91 -6.87 1.12
N VAL A 82 6.81 -6.48 2.02
CA VAL A 82 6.98 -5.09 2.45
C VAL A 82 7.35 -4.17 1.28
N ASN A 83 8.21 -4.61 0.35
CA ASN A 83 8.55 -3.80 -0.83
C ASN A 83 7.34 -3.61 -1.77
N TYR A 84 6.46 -4.61 -1.90
CA TYR A 84 5.21 -4.45 -2.64
C TYR A 84 4.25 -3.48 -1.93
N LEU A 85 4.15 -3.57 -0.60
CA LEU A 85 3.34 -2.63 0.19
C LEU A 85 3.85 -1.20 0.07
N TYR A 86 5.18 -1.02 0.10
CA TYR A 86 5.83 0.27 -0.14
C TYR A 86 5.45 0.85 -1.52
N ARG A 87 5.50 0.04 -2.59
CA ARG A 87 5.12 0.50 -3.94
C ARG A 87 3.66 0.92 -4.00
N TYR A 88 2.77 0.14 -3.40
CA TYR A 88 1.35 0.50 -3.30
C TYR A 88 1.15 1.82 -2.54
N GLY A 89 1.77 1.96 -1.36
CA GLY A 89 1.75 3.20 -0.59
C GLY A 89 2.32 4.40 -1.36
N ALA A 90 3.44 4.23 -2.08
CA ALA A 90 4.06 5.28 -2.87
C ALA A 90 3.15 5.76 -4.01
N MET A 91 2.37 4.87 -4.63
CA MET A 91 1.35 5.26 -5.62
C MET A 91 0.22 6.09 -5.00
N ILE A 92 -0.19 5.79 -3.77
CA ILE A 92 -1.17 6.60 -3.03
C ILE A 92 -0.60 7.99 -2.73
N VAL A 93 0.65 8.06 -2.25
CA VAL A 93 1.34 9.33 -1.97
C VAL A 93 1.48 10.17 -3.23
N LEU A 94 1.85 9.57 -4.36
CA LEU A 94 1.91 10.27 -5.64
C LEU A 94 0.54 10.78 -6.07
N ALA A 95 -0.52 9.98 -5.93
CA ALA A 95 -1.88 10.43 -6.24
C ALA A 95 -2.31 11.60 -5.35
N ASN A 96 -1.95 11.59 -4.06
CA ASN A 96 -2.19 12.72 -3.16
C ASN A 96 -1.47 14.00 -3.63
N PHE A 97 -0.17 13.90 -3.94
CA PHE A 97 0.60 15.02 -4.45
C PHE A 97 -0.05 15.62 -5.71
N LEU A 98 -0.48 14.78 -6.65
CA LEU A 98 -1.16 15.24 -7.88
C LEU A 98 -2.49 15.95 -7.59
N LEU A 99 -3.20 15.57 -6.53
CA LEU A 99 -4.41 16.26 -6.09
C LEU A 99 -4.08 17.63 -5.47
N GLU A 100 -3.05 17.71 -4.61
CA GLU A 100 -2.64 18.97 -4.00
C GLU A 100 -2.20 20.02 -5.02
N ILE A 101 -1.37 19.64 -6.00
CA ILE A 101 -0.93 20.60 -7.03
C ILE A 101 -2.08 21.04 -7.92
N LYS A 102 -3.06 20.15 -8.17
CA LYS A 102 -4.28 20.49 -8.91
C LYS A 102 -5.11 21.52 -8.16
N ASP A 103 -5.30 21.34 -6.85
CA ASP A 103 -6.06 22.28 -6.01
C ASP A 103 -5.36 23.64 -5.90
N GLN A 104 -4.03 23.65 -5.92
CA GLN A 104 -3.22 24.87 -5.93
C GLN A 104 -3.10 25.52 -7.32
N ASN A 105 -3.68 24.91 -8.37
CA ASN A 105 -3.53 25.32 -9.77
C ASN A 105 -2.06 25.40 -10.23
N VAL A 106 -1.19 24.58 -9.65
CA VAL A 106 0.22 24.43 -10.05
C VAL A 106 0.31 23.36 -11.12
N SER A 107 1.01 23.66 -12.23
CA SER A 107 1.21 22.66 -13.28
C SER A 107 2.19 21.58 -12.84
N LEU A 108 2.06 20.37 -13.39
CA LEU A 108 3.00 19.27 -13.09
C LEU A 108 4.46 19.65 -13.42
N ARG A 109 4.68 20.53 -14.42
CA ARG A 109 6.02 20.99 -14.84
C ARG A 109 6.67 21.95 -13.84
N GLU A 110 5.87 22.65 -13.06
CA GLU A 110 6.31 23.62 -12.04
C GLU A 110 6.35 22.99 -10.64
N SER A 111 5.87 21.76 -10.51
CA SER A 111 5.85 21.00 -9.27
C SER A 111 7.09 20.11 -9.13
N ASP A 112 7.48 19.83 -7.88
CA ASP A 112 8.63 18.97 -7.56
C ASP A 112 8.21 17.95 -6.48
N PHE A 113 7.98 16.71 -6.90
CA PHE A 113 7.54 15.63 -5.99
C PHE A 113 8.59 15.26 -4.93
N PRO A 114 9.88 15.01 -5.27
CA PRO A 114 10.91 14.78 -4.27
C PRO A 114 10.98 15.89 -3.21
N LYS A 115 11.02 17.16 -3.63
CA LYS A 115 11.07 18.30 -2.71
C LYS A 115 9.83 18.40 -1.83
N TRP A 116 8.65 18.16 -2.41
CA TRP A 116 7.40 18.09 -1.65
C TRP A 116 7.46 16.96 -0.61
N LEU A 117 7.93 15.77 -0.97
CA LEU A 117 7.99 14.63 -0.05
C LEU A 117 8.97 14.86 1.12
N GLU A 118 10.08 15.59 0.89
CA GLU A 118 11.03 15.99 1.93
C GLU A 118 10.40 16.92 2.98
N GLN A 119 9.43 17.74 2.57
CA GLN A 119 8.69 18.64 3.45
C GLN A 119 7.63 17.91 4.30
N HIS A 120 7.20 16.71 3.87
CA HIS A 120 6.17 15.90 4.52
C HIS A 120 6.78 14.68 5.21
N ARG A 121 7.54 14.93 6.28
CA ARG A 121 8.33 13.88 6.98
C ARG A 121 7.45 12.78 7.57
N GLU A 122 6.23 13.10 7.99
CA GLU A 122 5.24 12.15 8.48
C GLU A 122 4.86 11.10 7.43
N ILE A 123 4.76 11.49 6.15
CA ILE A 123 4.50 10.58 5.04
C ILE A 123 5.67 9.61 4.91
N SER A 124 6.90 10.13 4.83
CA SER A 124 8.11 9.32 4.70
C SER A 124 8.30 8.37 5.89
N SER A 125 7.98 8.83 7.11
CA SER A 125 8.02 8.02 8.32
C SER A 125 7.07 6.83 8.24
N VAL A 126 5.80 7.05 7.86
CA VAL A 126 4.81 5.97 7.72
C VAL A 126 5.22 5.02 6.59
N LEU A 127 5.62 5.54 5.43
CA LEU A 127 5.95 4.76 4.24
C LEU A 127 7.20 3.88 4.44
N SER A 128 8.14 4.28 5.29
CA SER A 128 9.38 3.53 5.55
C SER A 128 9.22 2.25 6.39
N ARG A 129 8.04 2.03 6.98
CA ARG A 129 7.79 0.91 7.90
C ARG A 129 7.94 -0.43 7.22
N LYS A 130 8.52 -1.38 7.95
CA LYS A 130 8.88 -2.72 7.46
C LYS A 130 7.99 -3.81 8.06
N THR A 131 6.68 -3.64 7.97
CA THR A 131 5.68 -4.61 8.46
C THR A 131 4.47 -4.69 7.52
N LEU A 132 3.79 -5.84 7.53
CA LEU A 132 2.50 -6.10 6.87
C LEU A 132 1.34 -6.25 7.88
N ASP A 133 1.59 -6.00 9.16
CA ASP A 133 0.59 -6.06 10.24
C ASP A 133 -0.26 -4.78 10.29
#